data_AF-A0A8T9AZQ8-F1
#
_entry.id   AF-A0A8T9AZQ8-F1
#
_cell.length_a   1.000
_cell.length_b   1.000
_cell.length_c   1.000
_cell.angle_alpha   90.00
_cell.angle_beta   90.00
_cell.angle_gamma   90.00
#
_symmetry.space_group_name_H-M   'P 1'
#
loop_
_entity.id
_entity.type
_entity.pdbx_description
1 polymer ?
#
loop_
_entity_poly.entity_id
_entity_poly.type
_entity_poly.pdbx_seq_one_letter_code
_entity_poly.pdbx_strand_id
1 'polypeptide(L)'
;MLALLHLVPESPRWLSSHREASSSLSVLHRLHSHHRTDDELASLHTSIIQTGEYERSLGTGSWTDLLHNDEIQSQRRFLIACAIQSFQQLGGINALIYYSNTLFSESLSFSPHLSALMSGFLQTWFFVASFIPWLLIDRVGRRPLLLSCVALMAATMAVQTGLIFN
;
A
#
# COMPACT_ATOMS: atom_id res chain seq x y z
N MET A 1 -2.08 8.32 19.91
CA MET A 1 -1.47 7.32 18.99
C MET A 1 -0.53 6.37 19.74
N LEU A 2 0.42 6.87 20.55
CA LEU A 2 1.32 6.00 21.35
C LEU A 2 0.57 5.08 22.35
N ALA A 3 -0.50 5.56 22.98
CA ALA A 3 -1.31 4.72 23.87
C ALA A 3 -1.99 3.51 23.17
N LEU A 4 -2.26 3.61 21.85
CA LEU A 4 -2.86 2.52 21.07
C LEU A 4 -1.86 1.40 20.77
N LEU A 5 -0.55 1.69 20.78
CA LEU A 5 0.49 0.67 20.61
C LEU A 5 0.46 -0.36 21.74
N HIS A 6 0.05 0.04 22.94
CA HIS A 6 -0.11 -0.90 24.06
C HIS A 6 -1.29 -1.85 23.88
N LEU A 7 -2.26 -1.52 23.02
CA LEU A 7 -3.44 -2.33 22.77
C LEU A 7 -3.21 -3.35 21.64
N VAL A 8 -2.41 -2.97 20.64
CA VAL A 8 -2.10 -3.79 19.47
C VAL A 8 -1.05 -4.84 19.86
N PRO A 9 -1.33 -6.14 19.68
CA PRO A 9 -0.32 -7.17 19.93
C PRO A 9 0.82 -7.04 18.93
N GLU A 10 2.04 -7.29 19.39
CA GLU A 10 3.23 -7.35 18.53
C GLU A 10 3.10 -8.43 17.46
N SER A 11 3.78 -8.27 16.32
CA SER A 11 3.66 -9.25 15.24
C SER A 11 4.19 -10.64 15.67
N PRO A 12 3.47 -11.75 15.36
CA PRO A 12 3.93 -13.10 15.69
C PRO A 12 5.34 -13.44 15.17
N ARG A 13 5.71 -12.92 13.98
CA ARG A 13 7.05 -13.11 13.38
C ARG A 13 8.14 -12.37 14.16
N TRP A 14 7.84 -11.19 14.69
CA TRP A 14 8.78 -10.46 15.54
C TRP A 14 8.93 -11.15 16.90
N LEU A 15 7.83 -11.61 17.49
CA LEU A 15 7.85 -12.35 18.75
C LEU A 15 8.62 -13.67 18.66
N SER A 16 8.47 -14.43 17.57
CA SER A 16 9.21 -15.69 17.39
C SER A 16 10.71 -15.49 17.18
N SER A 17 11.14 -14.30 16.72
CA SER A 17 12.55 -13.99 16.48
C SER A 17 13.23 -13.33 17.69
N HIS A 18 12.53 -12.53 18.50
CA HIS A 18 13.12 -11.73 19.58
C HIS A 18 12.72 -12.18 20.99
N ARG A 19 11.72 -13.06 21.13
CA ARG A 19 11.21 -13.56 22.41
C ARG A 19 11.00 -15.08 22.35
N GLU A 20 10.47 -15.64 23.44
CA GLU A 20 10.11 -17.06 23.50
C GLU A 20 9.00 -17.40 22.50
N ALA A 21 9.14 -18.55 21.83
CA ALA A 21 8.19 -19.07 20.85
C ALA A 21 6.76 -19.21 21.43
N SER A 22 6.63 -19.51 22.73
CA SER A 22 5.35 -19.57 23.44
C SER A 22 4.54 -18.27 23.35
N SER A 23 5.21 -17.12 23.36
CA SER A 23 4.57 -15.81 23.25
C SER A 23 3.99 -15.57 21.85
N SER A 24 4.70 -16.02 20.80
CA SER A 24 4.22 -15.92 19.41
C SER A 24 2.94 -16.74 19.20
N LEU A 25 2.91 -17.96 19.75
CA LEU A 25 1.75 -18.84 19.71
C LEU A 25 0.53 -18.23 20.42
N SER A 26 0.73 -17.62 21.59
CA SER A 26 -0.36 -16.93 22.32
C SER A 26 -0.99 -15.77 21.52
N VAL A 27 -0.17 -15.01 20.78
CA VAL A 27 -0.65 -13.93 19.92
C VAL A 27 -1.33 -14.47 18.68
N LEU A 28 -0.85 -15.58 18.11
CA LEU A 28 -1.54 -16.27 17.02
C LEU A 28 -2.93 -16.76 17.43
N HIS A 29 -3.08 -17.34 18.63
CA HIS A 29 -4.39 -17.66 19.20
C HIS A 29 -5.25 -16.41 19.33
N ARG A 30 -4.73 -15.31 19.87
CA ARG A 30 -5.52 -14.08 20.00
C ARG A 30 -5.97 -13.51 18.64
N LEU A 31 -5.16 -13.65 17.59
CA LEU A 31 -5.47 -13.16 16.24
C LEU A 31 -6.41 -14.10 15.45
N HIS A 32 -6.29 -15.42 15.62
CA HIS A 32 -6.98 -16.43 14.80
C HIS A 32 -7.97 -17.32 15.58
N SER A 33 -8.20 -17.04 16.86
CA SER A 33 -9.03 -17.83 17.79
C SER A 33 -10.40 -18.24 17.27
N HIS A 34 -11.00 -17.48 16.36
CA HIS A 34 -12.33 -17.76 15.82
C HIS A 34 -12.35 -18.44 14.45
N HIS A 35 -11.20 -18.59 13.78
CA HIS A 35 -11.15 -18.95 12.36
C HIS A 35 -10.32 -20.18 12.04
N ARG A 36 -9.59 -20.75 13.02
CA ARG A 36 -8.66 -21.85 12.79
C ARG A 36 -8.58 -22.80 13.99
N THR A 37 -8.38 -24.08 13.72
CA THR A 37 -8.20 -25.12 14.73
C THR A 37 -6.80 -25.01 15.37
N ASP A 38 -6.63 -25.50 16.60
CA ASP A 38 -5.33 -25.48 17.30
C ASP A 38 -4.20 -26.12 16.46
N ASP A 39 -4.49 -27.18 15.71
CA ASP A 39 -3.55 -27.84 14.79
C ASP A 39 -3.12 -26.93 13.62
N GLU A 40 -4.03 -26.11 13.10
CA GLU A 40 -3.75 -25.14 12.03
C GLU A 40 -2.92 -23.95 12.56
N LEU A 41 -3.10 -23.59 13.84
CA LEU A 41 -2.26 -22.59 14.48
C LEU A 41 -0.86 -23.12 14.76
N ALA A 42 -0.75 -24.37 15.22
CA ALA A 42 0.54 -25.01 15.47
C ALA A 42 1.37 -25.15 14.18
N SER A 43 0.73 -25.55 13.07
CA SER A 43 1.39 -25.62 11.76
C SER A 43 1.80 -24.24 11.25
N LEU A 44 0.93 -23.22 11.37
CA LEU A 44 1.28 -21.84 11.00
C LEU A 44 2.47 -21.30 11.81
N HIS A 45 2.46 -21.53 13.13
CA HIS A 45 3.54 -21.13 14.02
C HIS A 45 4.86 -21.81 13.63
N THR A 46 4.82 -23.09 13.29
CA THR A 46 5.98 -23.85 12.80
C THR A 46 6.51 -23.28 11.49
N SER A 47 5.64 -22.97 10.51
CA SER A 47 6.05 -22.33 9.26
C SER A 47 6.69 -20.95 9.49
N ILE A 48 6.19 -20.17 10.45
CA ILE A 48 6.77 -18.86 10.80
C ILE A 48 8.19 -19.03 11.36
N ILE A 49 8.41 -19.99 12.27
CA ILE A 49 9.73 -20.27 12.83
C ILE A 49 10.69 -20.73 11.74
N GLN A 50 10.29 -21.72 10.93
CA GLN A 50 11.11 -22.26 9.85
C GLN A 50 11.50 -21.17 8.83
N THR A 51 10.56 -20.30 8.47
CA THR A 51 10.84 -19.18 7.56
C THR A 51 11.84 -18.21 8.20
N GLY A 52 11.70 -17.90 9.49
CA GLY A 52 12.63 -17.02 10.20
C GLY A 52 14.03 -17.62 10.36
N GLU A 53 14.15 -18.92 10.58
CA GLU A 53 15.42 -19.63 10.63
C GLU A 53 16.09 -19.68 9.26
N TYR A 54 15.32 -19.94 8.21
CA TYR A 54 15.80 -19.90 6.83
C TYR A 54 16.30 -18.49 6.46
N GLU A 55 15.52 -17.44 6.75
CA GLU A 55 15.92 -16.04 6.57
C GLU A 55 17.21 -15.70 7.34
N ARG A 56 17.37 -16.21 8.58
CA ARG A 56 18.63 -16.05 9.34
C ARG A 56 19.81 -16.78 8.72
N SER A 57 19.59 -17.97 8.16
CA SER A 57 20.64 -18.76 7.52
C SER A 57 21.20 -18.09 6.26
N LEU A 58 20.38 -17.26 5.59
CA LEU A 58 20.78 -16.44 4.45
C LEU A 58 21.63 -15.22 4.86
N GLY A 59 21.73 -14.91 6.16
CA GLY A 59 22.49 -13.77 6.69
C GLY A 59 21.74 -12.44 6.60
N THR A 60 22.35 -11.39 7.14
CA THR A 60 21.83 -10.02 7.03
C THR A 60 22.13 -9.47 5.64
N GLY A 61 21.11 -9.35 4.79
CA GLY A 61 21.24 -8.76 3.47
C GLY A 61 21.74 -7.31 3.51
N SER A 62 22.60 -6.95 2.56
CA SER A 62 23.11 -5.61 2.35
C SER A 62 22.22 -4.82 1.38
N TRP A 63 22.23 -3.49 1.47
CA TRP A 63 21.55 -2.63 0.48
C TRP A 63 22.06 -2.84 -0.95
N THR A 64 23.30 -3.30 -1.10
CA THR A 64 23.89 -3.66 -2.39
C THR A 64 23.26 -4.91 -3.01
N ASP A 65 22.69 -5.80 -2.20
CA ASP A 65 22.12 -7.06 -2.67
C ASP A 65 20.79 -6.82 -3.41
N LEU A 66 20.12 -5.70 -3.11
CA LEU A 66 18.95 -5.25 -3.86
C LEU A 66 19.26 -4.90 -5.32
N LEU A 67 20.53 -4.61 -5.65
CA LEU A 67 20.97 -4.32 -7.01
C LEU A 67 21.51 -5.56 -7.74
N HIS A 68 21.72 -6.67 -7.02
CA HIS A 68 22.18 -7.92 -7.61
C HIS A 68 21.00 -8.74 -8.15
N ASN A 69 21.27 -9.49 -9.22
CA ASN A 69 20.27 -10.31 -9.87
C ASN A 69 20.32 -11.72 -9.28
N ASP A 70 19.66 -11.89 -8.14
CA ASP A 70 19.55 -13.18 -7.44
C ASP A 70 18.43 -14.07 -8.02
N GLU A 71 18.33 -15.31 -7.56
CA GLU A 71 17.24 -16.25 -7.91
C GLU A 71 15.83 -15.65 -7.68
N ILE A 72 15.71 -14.76 -6.70
CA ILE A 72 14.45 -14.09 -6.32
C ILE A 72 14.15 -12.90 -7.26
N GLN A 73 15.10 -12.52 -8.13
CA GLN A 73 15.06 -11.34 -9.01
C GLN A 73 14.96 -10.04 -8.20
N SER A 74 15.77 -9.93 -7.14
CA SER A 74 15.81 -8.79 -6.20
C SER A 74 15.89 -7.44 -6.93
N GLN A 75 16.83 -7.30 -7.86
CA GLN A 75 16.99 -6.11 -8.71
C GLN A 75 15.72 -5.75 -9.47
N ARG A 76 15.08 -6.72 -10.13
CA ARG A 76 13.87 -6.47 -10.91
C ARG A 76 12.71 -6.02 -10.03
N ARG A 77 12.52 -6.65 -8.88
CA ARG A 77 11.48 -6.29 -7.91
C ARG A 77 11.70 -4.90 -7.35
N PHE A 78 12.95 -4.58 -7.00
CA PHE A 78 13.35 -3.26 -6.53
C PHE A 78 13.07 -2.18 -7.57
N LEU A 79 13.53 -2.38 -8.82
CA LEU A 79 13.30 -1.43 -9.90
C LEU A 79 11.80 -1.23 -10.20
N ILE A 80 10.99 -2.28 -10.16
CA ILE A 80 9.53 -2.17 -10.31
C ILE A 80 8.93 -1.35 -9.17
N ALA A 81 9.33 -1.61 -7.92
CA ALA A 81 8.85 -0.85 -6.76
C ALA A 81 9.20 0.65 -6.87
N CYS A 82 10.46 0.95 -7.21
CA CYS A 82 10.91 2.32 -7.46
C CYS A 82 10.14 2.98 -8.61
N ALA A 83 9.94 2.27 -9.73
CA ALA A 83 9.19 2.79 -10.87
C ALA A 83 7.72 3.09 -10.50
N ILE A 84 7.05 2.19 -9.79
CA ILE A 84 5.67 2.39 -9.33
C ILE A 84 5.58 3.62 -8.42
N GLN A 85 6.51 3.76 -7.46
CA GLN A 85 6.50 4.90 -6.53
C GLN A 85 6.80 6.23 -7.25
N SER A 86 7.73 6.21 -8.20
CA SER A 86 8.03 7.38 -9.03
C SER A 86 6.84 7.78 -9.89
N PHE A 87 6.19 6.83 -10.58
CA PHE A 87 5.01 7.13 -11.41
C PHE A 87 3.81 7.61 -10.59
N GLN A 88 3.64 7.10 -9.37
CA GLN A 88 2.60 7.59 -8.45
C GLN A 88 2.76 9.09 -8.16
N GLN A 89 3.98 9.56 -7.99
CA GLN A 89 4.27 10.98 -7.71
C GLN A 89 4.27 11.84 -8.98
N LEU A 90 4.87 11.34 -10.07
CA LEU A 90 4.88 12.02 -11.36
C LEU A 90 3.47 12.21 -11.96
N GLY A 91 2.50 11.40 -11.54
CA GLY A 91 1.09 11.62 -11.84
C GLY A 91 0.51 12.92 -11.27
N GLY A 92 1.26 13.68 -10.46
CA GLY A 92 0.89 15.03 -10.03
C GLY A 92 -0.21 15.09 -8.97
N ILE A 93 -0.57 13.95 -8.39
CA ILE A 93 -1.69 13.86 -7.43
C ILE A 93 -1.52 14.78 -6.22
N ASN A 94 -0.29 14.96 -5.74
CA ASN A 94 0.01 15.86 -4.63
C ASN A 94 -0.24 17.33 -5.00
N ALA A 95 0.12 17.75 -6.22
CA ALA A 95 -0.17 19.10 -6.69
C ALA A 95 -1.69 19.32 -6.79
N LEU A 96 -2.43 18.33 -7.31
CA LEU A 96 -3.89 18.38 -7.37
C LEU A 96 -4.52 18.52 -5.97
N ILE A 97 -4.06 17.74 -4.99
CA ILE A 97 -4.63 17.79 -3.63
C ILE A 97 -4.34 19.15 -2.97
N TYR A 98 -3.08 19.61 -2.98
CA TYR A 98 -2.69 20.83 -2.28
C TYR A 98 -3.18 22.11 -2.95
N TYR A 99 -3.23 22.13 -4.29
CA TYR A 99 -3.58 23.31 -5.07
C TYR A 99 -4.96 23.20 -5.73
N SER A 100 -5.78 22.21 -5.37
CA SER A 100 -7.14 22.02 -5.92
C SER A 100 -7.96 23.31 -5.90
N ASN A 101 -7.96 24.04 -4.78
CA ASN A 101 -8.72 25.28 -4.63
C ASN A 101 -8.18 26.39 -5.53
N THR A 102 -6.86 26.59 -5.53
CA THR A 102 -6.19 27.56 -6.42
C THR A 102 -6.43 27.22 -7.89
N LEU A 103 -6.37 25.95 -8.26
CA LEU A 103 -6.58 25.48 -9.63
C LEU A 103 -8.02 25.73 -10.09
N PHE A 104 -9.01 25.48 -9.22
CA PHE A 104 -10.41 25.82 -9.52
C PHE A 104 -10.65 27.35 -9.57
N SER A 105 -9.99 28.12 -8.72
CA SER A 105 -10.13 29.58 -8.70
C SER A 105 -9.45 30.25 -9.90
N GLU A 106 -8.23 29.85 -10.26
CA GLU A 106 -7.42 30.52 -11.29
C GLU A 106 -7.64 29.94 -12.68
N SER A 107 -7.77 28.62 -12.82
CA SER A 107 -7.92 27.99 -14.15
C SER A 107 -9.36 27.96 -14.64
N LEU A 108 -10.34 27.94 -13.73
CA LEU A 108 -11.77 27.92 -14.08
C LEU A 108 -12.50 29.22 -13.72
N SER A 109 -11.81 30.20 -13.09
CA SER A 109 -12.39 31.49 -12.68
C SER A 109 -13.63 31.33 -11.77
N PHE A 110 -13.67 30.26 -10.98
CA PHE A 110 -14.76 30.02 -10.04
C PHE A 110 -14.69 30.98 -8.84
N SER A 111 -15.86 31.26 -8.25
CA SER A 111 -15.90 32.07 -7.02
C SER A 111 -15.16 31.36 -5.89
N PRO A 112 -14.57 32.09 -4.91
CA PRO A 112 -13.83 31.47 -3.81
C PRO A 112 -14.65 30.45 -3.02
N HIS A 113 -15.96 30.68 -2.87
CA HIS A 113 -16.86 29.74 -2.22
C HIS A 113 -17.06 28.46 -3.05
N LEU A 114 -17.22 28.58 -4.36
CA LEU A 114 -17.42 27.44 -5.25
C LEU A 114 -16.13 26.61 -5.40
N SER A 115 -14.97 27.26 -5.50
CA SER A 115 -13.66 26.57 -5.53
C SER A 115 -13.36 25.78 -4.26
N ALA A 116 -13.69 26.34 -3.09
CA ALA A 116 -13.59 25.63 -1.81
C ALA A 116 -14.55 24.42 -1.75
N LEU A 117 -15.79 24.60 -2.21
CA LEU A 117 -16.79 23.52 -2.25
C LEU A 117 -16.34 22.37 -3.17
N MET A 118 -15.83 22.69 -4.36
CA MET A 118 -15.32 21.70 -5.32
C MET A 118 -14.09 20.96 -4.78
N SER A 119 -13.19 21.66 -4.09
CA SER A 119 -12.04 21.02 -3.43
C SER A 119 -12.48 20.08 -2.31
N GLY A 120 -13.47 20.47 -1.51
CA GLY A 120 -14.08 19.60 -0.50
C GLY A 120 -14.74 18.37 -1.11
N PHE A 121 -15.43 18.52 -2.23
CA PHE A 121 -16.01 17.41 -2.97
C PHE A 121 -14.92 16.46 -3.51
N LEU A 122 -13.85 17.00 -4.10
CA LEU A 122 -12.71 16.21 -4.59
C LEU A 122 -12.06 15.38 -3.47
N GLN A 123 -11.84 15.98 -2.30
CA GLN A 123 -11.29 15.28 -1.13
C GLN A 123 -12.23 14.18 -0.61
N THR A 124 -13.53 14.47 -0.57
CA THR A 124 -14.56 13.48 -0.18
C THR A 124 -14.61 12.34 -1.19
N TRP A 125 -14.48 12.65 -2.49
CA TRP A 125 -14.40 11.66 -3.54
C TRP A 125 -13.17 10.77 -3.38
N PHE A 126 -11.99 11.31 -3.06
CA PHE A 126 -10.81 10.48 -2.77
C PHE A 126 -11.03 9.53 -1.60
N PHE A 127 -11.67 10.00 -0.53
CA PHE A 127 -12.04 9.16 0.60
C PHE A 127 -12.94 8.00 0.18
N VAL A 128 -14.01 8.28 -0.57
CA VAL A 128 -14.95 7.24 -1.04
C VAL A 128 -14.28 6.30 -2.04
N ALA A 129 -13.50 6.84 -2.99
CA ALA A 129 -12.81 6.05 -4.00
C ALA A 129 -11.76 5.11 -3.40
N SER A 130 -11.20 5.44 -2.23
CA SER A 130 -10.23 4.58 -1.53
C SER A 130 -10.80 3.22 -1.11
N PHE A 131 -12.13 3.09 -0.99
CA PHE A 131 -12.77 1.81 -0.71
C PHE A 131 -12.86 0.89 -1.93
N ILE A 132 -12.77 1.43 -3.15
CA ILE A 132 -12.92 0.64 -4.38
C ILE A 132 -11.76 -0.37 -4.53
N PRO A 133 -10.47 0.03 -4.43
CA PRO A 133 -9.37 -0.93 -4.48
C PRO A 133 -9.45 -1.97 -3.37
N TRP A 134 -9.91 -1.60 -2.16
CA TRP A 134 -10.02 -2.53 -1.04
C TRP A 134 -10.95 -3.72 -1.36
N LEU A 135 -12.06 -3.48 -2.06
CA LEU A 135 -13.00 -4.53 -2.44
C LEU A 135 -12.57 -5.32 -3.69
N LEU A 136 -11.83 -4.68 -4.61
CA LEU A 136 -11.47 -5.27 -5.90
C LEU A 136 -10.12 -5.99 -5.89
N ILE A 137 -9.19 -5.61 -5.01
CA ILE A 137 -7.82 -6.10 -5.04
C ILE A 137 -7.72 -7.62 -4.83
N ASP A 138 -8.57 -8.17 -3.95
CA ASP A 138 -8.59 -9.60 -3.64
C ASP A 138 -9.30 -10.43 -4.70
N ARG A 139 -10.22 -9.82 -5.48
CA ARG A 139 -10.98 -10.52 -6.54
C ARG A 139 -10.33 -10.46 -7.91
N VAL A 140 -9.81 -9.29 -8.29
CA VAL A 140 -9.28 -9.02 -9.64
C VAL A 140 -7.76 -9.24 -9.69
N GLY A 141 -7.08 -9.07 -8.56
CA GLY A 141 -5.63 -9.14 -8.46
C GLY A 141 -4.94 -7.81 -8.75
N ARG A 142 -3.71 -7.68 -8.26
CA ARG A 142 -2.98 -6.39 -8.18
C ARG A 142 -2.52 -5.84 -9.52
N ARG A 143 -2.00 -6.69 -10.41
CA ARG A 143 -1.45 -6.30 -11.72
C ARG A 143 -2.50 -5.75 -12.69
N PRO A 144 -3.62 -6.45 -12.96
CA PRO A 144 -4.66 -5.92 -13.85
C PRO A 144 -5.30 -4.63 -13.30
N LEU A 145 -5.45 -4.52 -11.98
CA LEU A 145 -5.98 -3.33 -11.33
C LEU A 145 -5.04 -2.13 -11.52
N LEU A 146 -3.73 -2.30 -11.30
CA LEU A 146 -2.73 -1.26 -11.57
C LEU A 146 -2.74 -0.79 -13.03
N LEU A 147 -2.71 -1.74 -13.98
CA LEU A 147 -2.64 -1.40 -15.41
C LEU A 147 -3.91 -0.69 -15.90
N SER A 148 -5.09 -1.15 -15.45
CA SER A 148 -6.37 -0.50 -15.81
C SER A 148 -6.49 0.91 -15.23
N CYS A 149 -6.07 1.13 -13.97
CA CYS A 149 -6.03 2.46 -13.37
C CYS A 149 -5.08 3.40 -14.12
N VAL A 150 -3.87 2.94 -14.47
CA VAL A 150 -2.91 3.75 -15.24
C VAL A 150 -3.47 4.11 -16.61
N ALA A 151 -4.10 3.16 -17.31
CA ALA A 151 -4.72 3.41 -18.61
C ALA A 151 -5.87 4.44 -18.51
N LEU A 152 -6.72 4.31 -17.48
CA LEU A 152 -7.81 5.25 -17.23
C LEU A 152 -7.28 6.65 -16.92
N MET A 153 -6.27 6.75 -16.05
CA MET A 153 -5.62 8.04 -15.73
C MET A 153 -5.04 8.69 -16.99
N ALA A 154 -4.30 7.92 -17.80
CA ALA A 154 -3.74 8.43 -19.06
C ALA A 154 -4.83 8.95 -20.01
N ALA A 155 -5.94 8.22 -20.16
CA ALA A 155 -7.07 8.66 -20.98
C ALA A 155 -7.69 9.96 -20.44
N THR A 156 -7.92 10.06 -19.13
CA THR A 156 -8.49 11.28 -18.53
C THR A 156 -7.59 12.51 -18.70
N MET A 157 -6.27 12.34 -18.56
CA MET A 157 -5.29 13.41 -18.79
C MET A 157 -5.23 13.84 -20.25
N ALA A 158 -5.31 12.89 -21.19
CA ALA A 158 -5.36 13.21 -22.62
C ALA A 158 -6.63 14.01 -22.98
N VAL A 159 -7.78 13.62 -22.43
CA VAL A 159 -9.05 14.35 -22.62
C VAL A 159 -8.98 15.74 -22.01
N GLN A 160 -8.49 15.87 -20.77
CA GLN A 160 -8.34 17.16 -20.10
C GLN A 160 -7.42 18.10 -20.90
N THR A 161 -6.30 17.58 -21.42
CA THR A 161 -5.39 18.35 -22.27
C THR A 161 -6.13 18.82 -23.53
N GLY A 162 -6.86 17.93 -24.21
CA GLY A 162 -7.63 18.30 -25.41
C GLY A 162 -8.74 19.33 -25.17
N LEU A 163 -9.30 19.39 -23.96
CA LEU A 163 -10.33 20.38 -23.60
C LEU A 163 -9.75 21.76 -23.25
N ILE A 164 -8.51 21.82 -22.75
CA ILE A 164 -7.86 23.10 -22.38
C ILE A 164 -7.30 23.82 -23.62
N PHE A 165 -6.94 23.08 -24.67
CA PHE A 165 -6.41 23.64 -25.92
C PHE A 165 -7.49 24.07 -26.94
N ASN A 166 -8.78 23.91 -26.62
CA ASN A 166 -9.92 24.45 -27.39
C ASN A 166 -10.56 25.61 -26.63
#